data_AF-K2SNR6-F1
#
_entry.id   AF-K2SNR6-F1
#
_cell.length_a   1.000
_cell.length_b   1.000
_cell.length_c   1.000
_cell.angle_alpha   90.00
_cell.angle_beta   90.00
_cell.angle_gamma   90.00
#
_symmetry.space_group_name_H-M   'P 1'
#
loop_
_entity.id
_entity.type
_entity.pdbx_description
1 polymer ?
#
loop_
_entity_poly.entity_id
_entity_poly.type
_entity_poly.pdbx_seq_one_letter_code
_entity_poly.pdbx_strand_id
1 'polypeptide(L)'
;MDPINRKLADAAFLCSKKFFRLPYQDKASCLDDQSFAGYIASGEEITDNIADYSEIFTVTKDLALSDPRVQQKWPCHGPCPWPFGQMKTVMQAYMDYLGESGEKMLQLIAWGLGMKDGNALTRYTQDGWHHMRILRFPERNNVNGKGKDGRGIGSHTDYGLLVIAAQDDVGGLFIRPPIEGETYANWKESAAGKHEDADGWVYVPPVPDVFTVFPVSAVPLPFVSKWG
;
A
#
# COMPACT_ATOMS: atom_id res chain seq x y z
N MET A 1 -7.40 -17.21 6.68
CA MET A 1 -7.06 -16.27 7.77
C MET A 1 -7.68 -16.82 9.05
N ASP A 2 -7.00 -16.75 10.19
CA ASP A 2 -7.64 -17.18 11.44
C ASP A 2 -8.80 -16.24 11.83
N PRO A 3 -9.74 -16.67 12.68
CA PRO A 3 -10.93 -15.89 12.99
C PRO A 3 -10.67 -14.53 13.66
N ILE A 4 -9.55 -14.37 14.36
CA ILE A 4 -9.20 -13.12 15.03
C ILE A 4 -8.74 -12.11 13.98
N ASN A 5 -7.86 -12.54 13.08
CA ASN A 5 -7.34 -11.70 12.01
C ASN A 5 -8.45 -11.28 11.04
N ARG A 6 -9.41 -12.16 10.77
CA ARG A 6 -10.57 -11.84 9.95
C ARG A 6 -11.38 -10.68 10.53
N LYS A 7 -11.68 -10.73 11.84
CA LYS A 7 -12.40 -9.64 12.53
C LYS A 7 -11.66 -8.31 12.46
N LEU A 8 -10.33 -8.36 12.53
CA LEU A 8 -9.49 -7.18 12.46
C LEU A 8 -9.47 -6.58 11.04
N ALA A 9 -9.35 -7.41 10.02
CA ALA A 9 -9.46 -6.97 8.62
C ALA A 9 -10.86 -6.37 8.34
N ASP A 10 -11.93 -7.03 8.79
CA ASP A 10 -13.31 -6.53 8.67
C ASP A 10 -13.46 -5.16 9.35
N ALA A 11 -12.91 -4.99 10.55
CA ALA A 11 -12.92 -3.71 11.26
C ALA A 11 -12.14 -2.62 10.52
N ALA A 12 -11.01 -2.97 9.90
CA ALA A 12 -10.21 -2.05 9.09
C ALA A 12 -11.00 -1.58 7.85
N PHE A 13 -11.65 -2.50 7.12
CA PHE A 13 -12.52 -2.15 5.99
C PHE A 13 -13.73 -1.30 6.42
N LEU A 14 -14.34 -1.58 7.57
CA LEU A 14 -15.43 -0.76 8.11
C LEU A 14 -14.97 0.65 8.47
N CYS A 15 -13.78 0.80 9.08
CA CYS A 15 -13.19 2.11 9.37
C CYS A 15 -12.85 2.88 8.09
N SER A 16 -12.29 2.21 7.08
CA SER A 16 -12.06 2.77 5.74
C SER A 16 -13.35 3.30 5.13
N LYS A 17 -14.41 2.47 5.06
CA LYS A 17 -15.72 2.88 4.54
C LYS A 17 -16.33 4.05 5.32
N LYS A 18 -16.14 4.09 6.64
CA LYS A 18 -16.61 5.22 7.48
C LYS A 18 -15.84 6.50 7.16
N PHE A 19 -14.52 6.44 7.05
CA PHE A 19 -13.68 7.59 6.72
C PHE A 19 -14.02 8.16 5.34
N PHE A 20 -14.09 7.34 4.30
CA PHE A 20 -14.34 7.84 2.94
C PHE A 20 -15.75 8.41 2.71
N ARG A 21 -16.70 8.12 3.62
CA ARG A 21 -18.04 8.73 3.67
C ARG A 21 -18.07 10.12 4.32
N LEU A 22 -16.99 10.56 4.96
CA LEU A 22 -16.92 11.90 5.52
C LEU A 22 -16.98 12.96 4.41
N PRO A 23 -17.51 14.16 4.71
CA PRO A 23 -17.38 15.33 3.84
C PRO A 23 -15.95 15.54 3.37
N TYR A 24 -15.78 16.04 2.13
CA TYR A 24 -14.46 16.29 1.56
C TYR A 24 -13.58 17.16 2.45
N GLN A 25 -14.14 18.22 3.06
CA GLN A 25 -13.39 19.13 3.93
C GLN A 25 -12.81 18.42 5.17
N ASP A 26 -13.56 17.49 5.75
CA ASP A 26 -13.08 16.71 6.91
C ASP A 26 -11.94 15.79 6.50
N LYS A 27 -12.07 15.11 5.34
CA LYS A 27 -11.00 14.26 4.79
C LYS A 27 -9.76 15.09 4.45
N ALA A 28 -9.93 16.22 3.76
CA ALA A 28 -8.86 17.13 3.35
C ALA A 28 -8.15 17.83 4.52
N SER A 29 -8.76 17.84 5.71
CA SER A 29 -8.11 18.35 6.92
C SER A 29 -7.14 17.35 7.56
N CYS A 30 -7.20 16.07 7.16
CA CYS A 30 -6.37 15.01 7.69
C CYS A 30 -5.01 14.95 6.98
N LEU A 31 -4.19 15.99 7.17
CA LEU A 31 -2.87 16.14 6.56
C LEU A 31 -1.81 16.41 7.65
N ASP A 32 -0.57 16.06 7.35
CA ASP A 32 0.60 16.39 8.17
C ASP A 32 1.64 17.13 7.31
N ASP A 33 2.36 18.08 7.89
CA ASP A 33 3.32 18.93 7.16
C ASP A 33 4.75 18.36 7.14
N GLN A 34 5.02 17.33 7.94
CA GLN A 34 6.34 16.70 8.08
C GLN A 34 6.41 15.29 7.50
N SER A 35 5.26 14.66 7.26
CA SER A 35 5.13 13.31 6.74
C SER A 35 4.13 13.21 5.59
N PHE A 36 4.19 12.07 4.89
CA PHE A 36 3.19 11.70 3.88
C PHE A 36 1.97 10.98 4.49
N ALA A 37 1.82 11.00 5.81
CA ALA A 37 0.65 10.43 6.46
C ALA A 37 -0.58 11.31 6.21
N GLY A 38 -1.73 10.67 6.03
CA GLY A 38 -3.01 11.36 5.85
C GLY A 38 -3.66 11.14 4.50
N TYR A 39 -4.59 12.03 4.18
CA TYR A 39 -5.50 11.88 3.06
C TYR A 39 -4.91 12.38 1.74
N ILE A 40 -5.19 11.65 0.66
CA ILE A 40 -4.91 12.06 -0.72
C ILE A 40 -6.20 11.92 -1.51
N ALA A 41 -6.62 13.01 -2.15
CA ALA A 41 -7.88 13.04 -2.88
C ALA A 41 -7.77 12.37 -4.25
N SER A 42 -8.92 11.92 -4.77
CA SER A 42 -9.03 11.37 -6.12
C SER A 42 -8.49 12.37 -7.16
N GLY A 43 -7.56 11.88 -7.99
CA GLY A 43 -6.87 12.65 -9.02
C GLY A 43 -5.73 13.53 -8.52
N GLU A 44 -5.28 13.39 -7.27
CA GLU A 44 -4.05 14.04 -6.77
C GLU A 44 -2.79 13.20 -7.01
N GLU A 45 -2.86 11.88 -6.87
CA GLU A 45 -1.76 11.00 -7.28
C GLU A 45 -1.68 10.88 -8.80
N ILE A 46 -0.44 10.82 -9.29
CA ILE A 46 -0.12 10.77 -10.70
C ILE A 46 0.81 9.58 -10.94
N THR A 47 0.35 8.65 -11.77
CA THR A 47 1.16 7.54 -12.27
C THR A 47 1.33 7.72 -13.77
N ASP A 48 2.58 7.71 -14.27
CA ASP A 48 2.90 7.94 -15.69
C ASP A 48 2.24 9.20 -16.28
N ASN A 49 2.30 10.32 -15.55
CA ASN A 49 1.68 11.60 -15.92
C ASN A 49 0.15 11.58 -16.08
N ILE A 50 -0.52 10.51 -15.63
CA ILE A 50 -1.98 10.38 -15.63
C ILE A 50 -2.48 10.35 -14.19
N ALA A 51 -3.50 11.14 -13.89
CA ALA A 51 -4.12 11.20 -12.57
C ALA A 51 -4.82 9.87 -12.23
N ASP A 52 -4.57 9.34 -11.03
CA ASP A 52 -5.20 8.13 -10.53
C ASP A 52 -6.53 8.45 -9.84
N TYR A 53 -7.54 7.57 -9.96
CA TYR A 53 -8.88 7.84 -9.44
C TYR A 53 -9.09 7.45 -7.97
N SER A 54 -8.14 6.75 -7.34
CA SER A 54 -8.26 6.35 -5.94
C SER A 54 -8.28 7.54 -4.97
N GLU A 55 -9.13 7.45 -3.95
CA GLU A 55 -8.96 8.20 -2.70
C GLU A 55 -8.14 7.35 -1.73
N ILE A 56 -7.26 7.99 -0.96
CA ILE A 56 -6.24 7.29 -0.18
C ILE A 56 -6.16 7.89 1.21
N PHE A 57 -6.00 7.05 2.23
CA PHE A 57 -5.43 7.46 3.51
C PHE A 57 -4.15 6.68 3.75
N THR A 58 -3.02 7.37 3.79
CA THR A 58 -1.70 6.77 4.02
C THR A 58 -1.40 6.78 5.51
N VAL A 59 -1.10 5.60 6.05
CA VAL A 59 -0.60 5.43 7.41
C VAL A 59 0.89 5.16 7.34
N THR A 60 1.72 6.10 7.80
CA THR A 60 3.16 5.90 8.01
C THR A 60 3.43 5.57 9.49
N LYS A 61 4.69 5.49 9.89
CA LYS A 61 5.07 5.36 11.30
C LYS A 61 4.52 6.55 12.10
N ASP A 62 3.56 6.29 12.98
CA ASP A 62 2.88 7.30 13.81
C ASP A 62 3.80 7.78 14.95
N LEU A 63 4.59 8.82 14.67
CA LEU A 63 5.58 9.34 15.59
C LEU A 63 5.05 10.58 16.33
N ALA A 64 5.12 10.55 17.66
CA ALA A 64 4.77 11.71 18.47
C ALA A 64 5.72 12.90 18.18
N LEU A 65 5.24 14.13 18.38
CA LEU A 65 6.05 15.34 18.25
C LEU A 65 7.26 15.38 19.21
N SER A 66 7.25 14.55 20.26
CA SER A 66 8.38 14.38 21.18
C SER A 66 9.45 13.40 20.68
N ASP A 67 9.20 12.65 19.60
CA ASP A 67 10.22 11.75 19.02
C ASP A 67 11.41 12.59 18.51
N PRO A 68 12.67 12.22 18.84
CA PRO A 68 13.84 12.98 18.42
C PRO A 68 13.93 13.20 16.91
N ARG A 69 13.47 12.26 16.08
CA ARG A 69 13.50 12.37 14.61
C ARG A 69 12.51 13.43 14.12
N VAL A 70 11.36 13.55 14.77
CA VAL A 70 10.36 14.60 14.48
C VAL A 70 10.90 15.96 14.93
N GLN A 71 11.45 16.05 16.14
CA GLN A 71 12.06 17.31 16.64
C GLN A 71 13.22 17.79 15.77
N GLN A 72 14.00 16.86 15.22
CA GLN A 72 15.10 17.12 14.30
C GLN A 72 14.64 17.30 12.84
N LYS A 73 13.33 17.25 12.57
CA LYS A 73 12.73 17.41 11.24
C LYS A 73 13.29 16.44 10.20
N TRP A 74 13.48 15.18 10.59
CA TRP A 74 13.80 14.14 9.62
C TRP A 74 12.67 14.09 8.57
N PRO A 75 13.00 14.04 7.27
CA PRO A 75 11.96 14.00 6.24
C PRO A 75 11.06 12.78 6.45
N CYS A 76 9.77 12.96 6.18
CA CYS A 76 8.74 11.93 6.33
C CYS A 76 8.39 11.54 7.79
N HIS A 77 9.00 12.15 8.81
CA HIS A 77 8.75 11.79 10.21
C HIS A 77 7.77 12.76 10.87
N GLY A 78 6.60 12.26 11.25
CA GLY A 78 5.56 13.05 11.89
C GLY A 78 4.44 12.17 12.46
N PRO A 79 3.47 12.78 13.16
CA PRO A 79 2.30 12.07 13.64
C PRO A 79 1.37 11.71 12.47
N CYS A 80 0.63 10.61 12.61
CA CYS A 80 -0.42 10.30 11.64
C CYS A 80 -1.69 11.14 11.96
N PRO A 81 -2.24 11.90 11.00
CA PRO A 81 -3.38 12.81 11.22
C PRO A 81 -4.70 12.03 11.24
N TRP A 82 -4.90 11.22 12.28
CA TRP A 82 -6.06 10.35 12.40
C TRP A 82 -7.38 11.15 12.49
N PRO A 83 -8.39 10.81 11.67
CA PRO A 83 -9.68 11.52 11.67
C PRO A 83 -10.52 11.24 12.92
N PHE A 84 -10.35 10.06 13.52
CA PHE A 84 -11.03 9.65 14.75
C PHE A 84 -10.30 8.48 15.41
N GLY A 85 -10.34 8.43 16.75
CA GLY A 85 -9.55 7.48 17.56
C GLY A 85 -9.78 6.00 17.23
N GLN A 86 -11.00 5.62 16.83
CA GLN A 86 -11.29 4.24 16.44
C GLN A 86 -10.47 3.79 15.21
N MET A 87 -10.27 4.66 14.21
CA MET A 87 -9.48 4.33 13.03
C MET A 87 -8.01 4.13 13.41
N LYS A 88 -7.46 4.99 14.28
CA LYS A 88 -6.11 4.84 14.84
C LYS A 88 -5.91 3.44 15.45
N THR A 89 -6.76 3.09 16.42
CA THR A 89 -6.64 1.83 17.15
C THR A 89 -6.75 0.62 16.22
N VAL A 90 -7.72 0.61 15.32
CA VAL A 90 -7.96 -0.53 14.41
C VAL A 90 -6.83 -0.66 13.40
N MET A 91 -6.41 0.44 12.76
CA MET A 91 -5.38 0.41 11.73
C MET A 91 -4.00 0.09 12.30
N GLN A 92 -3.68 0.54 13.52
CA GLN A 92 -2.44 0.16 14.21
C GLN A 92 -2.42 -1.33 14.55
N ALA A 93 -3.46 -1.85 15.17
CA ALA A 93 -3.55 -3.28 15.44
C ALA A 93 -3.46 -4.12 14.16
N TYR A 94 -4.09 -3.65 13.06
CA TYR A 94 -4.03 -4.32 11.78
C TYR A 94 -2.62 -4.29 11.16
N MET A 95 -1.94 -3.15 11.22
CA MET A 95 -0.56 -3.03 10.75
C MET A 95 0.42 -3.85 11.60
N ASP A 96 0.24 -3.93 12.92
CA ASP A 96 1.07 -4.77 13.79
C ASP A 96 0.96 -6.24 13.37
N TYR A 97 -0.27 -6.72 13.13
CA TYR A 97 -0.52 -8.06 12.64
C TYR A 97 0.10 -8.32 11.25
N LEU A 98 -0.03 -7.38 10.32
CA LEU A 98 0.59 -7.46 9.00
C LEU A 98 2.12 -7.43 9.11
N GLY A 99 2.67 -6.67 10.06
CA GLY A 99 4.09 -6.61 10.38
C GLY A 99 4.63 -7.96 10.85
N GLU A 100 3.97 -8.60 11.82
CA GLU A 100 4.33 -9.95 12.26
C GLU A 100 4.27 -10.99 11.12
N SER A 101 3.30 -10.84 10.23
CA SER A 101 3.18 -11.70 9.04
C SER A 101 4.32 -11.44 8.06
N GLY A 102 4.68 -10.17 7.84
CA GLY A 102 5.81 -9.75 7.01
C GLY A 102 7.15 -10.26 7.53
N GLU A 103 7.38 -10.21 8.84
CA GLU A 103 8.58 -10.76 9.49
C GLU A 103 8.73 -12.26 9.22
N LYS A 104 7.65 -13.04 9.40
CA LYS A 104 7.63 -14.48 9.09
C LYS A 104 7.90 -14.74 7.61
N MET A 105 7.31 -13.95 6.72
CA MET A 105 7.54 -14.07 5.27
C MET A 105 8.99 -13.78 4.91
N LEU A 106 9.62 -12.75 5.47
CA LEU A 106 11.03 -12.43 5.25
C LEU A 106 11.95 -13.55 5.75
N GLN A 107 11.64 -14.16 6.89
CA GLN A 107 12.39 -15.32 7.38
C GLN A 107 12.27 -16.51 6.44
N LEU A 108 11.06 -16.82 5.96
CA LEU A 108 10.83 -17.89 4.99
C LEU A 108 11.57 -17.63 3.68
N ILE A 109 11.59 -16.39 3.19
CA ILE A 109 12.34 -15.99 2.00
C ILE A 109 13.85 -16.18 2.22
N ALA A 110 14.39 -15.74 3.37
CA ALA A 110 15.80 -15.92 3.69
C ALA A 110 16.20 -17.41 3.66
N TRP A 111 15.39 -18.28 4.26
CA TRP A 111 15.60 -19.73 4.19
C TRP A 111 15.46 -20.29 2.77
N GLY A 112 14.46 -19.86 2.01
CA GLY A 112 14.24 -20.28 0.62
C GLY A 112 15.38 -19.88 -0.32
N LEU A 113 16.08 -18.78 -0.02
CA LEU A 113 17.28 -18.33 -0.73
C LEU A 113 18.57 -19.05 -0.25
N GLY A 114 18.48 -20.00 0.68
CA GLY A 114 19.63 -20.75 1.19
C GLY A 114 20.54 -19.95 2.12
N MET A 115 20.05 -18.85 2.71
CA MET A 115 20.80 -18.08 3.69
C MET A 115 21.01 -18.91 4.96
N LYS A 116 22.16 -18.73 5.63
CA LYS A 116 22.48 -19.47 6.86
C LYS A 116 21.73 -18.97 8.10
N ASP A 117 21.18 -17.76 8.02
CA ASP A 117 20.47 -17.08 9.10
C ASP A 117 19.10 -16.64 8.58
N GLY A 118 18.03 -17.19 9.17
CA GLY A 118 16.65 -16.82 8.83
C GLY A 118 16.33 -15.36 9.12
N ASN A 119 17.06 -14.71 10.03
CA ASN A 119 16.88 -13.29 10.33
C ASN A 119 17.73 -12.38 9.43
N ALA A 120 18.32 -12.92 8.37
CA ALA A 120 19.20 -12.15 7.50
C ALA A 120 18.50 -10.99 6.79
N LEU A 121 17.20 -11.10 6.54
CA LEU A 121 16.39 -10.03 5.95
C LEU A 121 15.70 -9.16 7.01
N THR A 122 15.26 -9.73 8.13
CA THR A 122 14.53 -9.01 9.19
C THR A 122 15.41 -8.03 9.98
N ARG A 123 16.74 -8.18 9.91
CA ARG A 123 17.67 -7.15 10.43
C ARG A 123 17.46 -5.77 9.80
N TYR A 124 16.93 -5.69 8.58
CA TYR A 124 16.66 -4.44 7.86
C TYR A 124 15.29 -3.85 8.19
N THR A 125 14.44 -4.58 8.92
CA THR A 125 13.08 -4.15 9.30
C THR A 125 12.95 -3.82 10.78
N GLN A 126 14.05 -3.85 11.54
CA GLN A 126 14.09 -3.35 12.91
C GLN A 126 13.81 -1.84 12.93
N ASP A 127 12.76 -1.43 13.65
CA ASP A 127 12.19 -0.08 13.54
C ASP A 127 11.87 0.32 12.09
N GLY A 128 11.48 -0.65 11.26
CA GLY A 128 11.28 -0.50 9.83
C GLY A 128 10.24 0.55 9.47
N TRP A 129 10.34 1.09 8.26
CA TRP A 129 9.41 2.08 7.72
C TRP A 129 8.17 1.44 7.09
N HIS A 130 7.47 0.61 7.88
CA HIS A 130 6.21 0.00 7.49
C HIS A 130 5.15 1.10 7.32
N HIS A 131 4.42 1.03 6.21
CA HIS A 131 3.33 1.93 5.92
C HIS A 131 2.21 1.18 5.22
N MET A 132 1.00 1.71 5.29
CA MET A 132 -0.19 1.12 4.70
C MET A 132 -0.95 2.18 3.92
N ARG A 133 -1.42 1.81 2.73
CA ARG A 133 -2.32 2.63 1.91
C ARG A 133 -3.73 2.08 2.03
N ILE A 134 -4.62 2.87 2.61
CA ILE A 134 -6.04 2.54 2.70
C ILE A 134 -6.71 3.16 1.49
N LEU A 135 -7.21 2.32 0.58
CA LEU A 135 -7.66 2.75 -0.75
C LEU A 135 -9.18 2.66 -0.87
N ARG A 136 -9.76 3.62 -1.58
CA ARG A 136 -11.11 3.54 -2.15
C ARG A 136 -11.07 3.94 -3.61
N PHE A 137 -11.54 3.05 -4.47
CA PHE A 137 -11.76 3.34 -5.88
C PHE A 137 -13.22 3.79 -6.10
N PRO A 138 -13.47 4.85 -6.89
CA PRO A 138 -14.81 5.21 -7.31
C PRO A 138 -15.36 4.19 -8.31
N GLU A 139 -16.69 4.18 -8.48
CA GLU A 139 -17.32 3.44 -9.56
C GLU A 139 -16.90 4.02 -10.91
N ARG A 140 -16.72 3.17 -11.93
CA ARG A 140 -16.19 3.57 -13.25
C ARG A 140 -16.99 4.69 -13.93
N ASN A 141 -18.29 4.75 -13.69
CA ASN A 141 -19.21 5.76 -14.22
C ASN A 141 -19.34 7.01 -13.32
N ASN A 142 -18.59 7.07 -12.22
CA ASN A 142 -18.64 8.13 -11.22
C ASN A 142 -17.24 8.67 -10.89
N VAL A 143 -16.48 8.97 -11.95
CA VAL A 143 -15.12 9.53 -11.87
C VAL A 143 -15.13 11.04 -12.13
N ASN A 144 -14.09 11.73 -11.66
CA ASN A 144 -13.97 13.20 -11.79
C ASN A 144 -13.45 13.68 -13.16
N GLY A 145 -13.19 12.77 -14.10
CA GLY A 145 -12.70 13.08 -15.45
C GLY A 145 -11.22 13.51 -15.57
N LYS A 146 -10.44 13.48 -14.47
CA LYS A 146 -9.01 13.87 -14.51
C LYS A 146 -8.07 12.78 -15.05
N GLY A 147 -8.43 11.52 -14.87
CA GLY A 147 -7.65 10.35 -15.31
C GLY A 147 -8.07 9.78 -16.67
N LYS A 148 -7.66 8.53 -16.93
CA LYS A 148 -8.00 7.75 -18.14
C LYS A 148 -9.20 6.84 -17.86
N ASP A 149 -10.17 6.78 -18.76
CA ASP A 149 -11.36 5.94 -18.59
C ASP A 149 -11.00 4.46 -18.36
N GLY A 150 -11.58 3.87 -17.30
CA GLY A 150 -11.35 2.46 -16.94
C GLY A 150 -9.98 2.16 -16.34
N ARG A 151 -9.26 3.18 -15.85
CA ARG A 151 -7.99 3.05 -15.12
C ARG A 151 -8.16 3.59 -13.70
N GLY A 152 -8.04 2.72 -12.69
CA GLY A 152 -8.01 3.12 -11.29
C GLY A 152 -6.67 3.72 -10.90
N ILE A 153 -5.61 2.89 -10.93
CA ILE A 153 -4.20 3.28 -10.77
C ILE A 153 -3.41 2.66 -11.92
N GLY A 154 -2.49 3.42 -12.51
CA GLY A 154 -1.62 2.95 -13.60
C GLY A 154 -0.72 1.78 -13.24
N SER A 155 -0.08 1.20 -14.27
CA SER A 155 0.96 0.20 -14.00
C SER A 155 2.13 0.82 -13.25
N HIS A 156 2.54 0.20 -12.15
CA HIS A 156 3.67 0.64 -11.34
C HIS A 156 4.25 -0.51 -10.54
N THR A 157 5.43 -0.28 -9.97
CA THR A 157 6.01 -1.17 -8.95
C THR A 157 6.07 -0.40 -7.65
N ASP A 158 5.64 -1.02 -6.56
CA ASP A 158 5.77 -0.46 -5.21
C ASP A 158 7.24 -0.38 -4.77
N TYR A 159 7.47 0.33 -3.67
CA TYR A 159 8.77 0.50 -3.02
C TYR A 159 8.86 -0.33 -1.74
N GLY A 160 10.07 -0.74 -1.36
CA GLY A 160 10.31 -1.51 -0.13
C GLY A 160 10.63 -2.98 -0.39
N LEU A 161 10.31 -3.87 0.56
CA LEU A 161 10.68 -5.28 0.50
C LEU A 161 9.53 -6.18 0.02
N LEU A 162 8.35 -6.03 0.63
CA LEU A 162 7.17 -6.84 0.39
C LEU A 162 5.92 -5.97 0.42
N VAL A 163 4.92 -6.34 -0.37
CA VAL A 163 3.55 -5.86 -0.22
C VAL A 163 2.67 -7.02 0.22
N ILE A 164 1.83 -6.73 1.22
CA ILE A 164 0.76 -7.62 1.67
C ILE A 164 -0.55 -6.87 1.41
N ALA A 165 -1.36 -7.39 0.50
CA ALA A 165 -2.57 -6.74 0.03
C ALA A 165 -3.84 -7.51 0.45
N ALA A 166 -4.85 -6.75 0.85
CA ALA A 166 -6.22 -7.21 1.06
C ALA A 166 -7.16 -6.40 0.16
N GLN A 167 -8.24 -7.03 -0.30
CA GLN A 167 -9.29 -6.40 -1.09
C GLN A 167 -10.66 -6.87 -0.62
N ASP A 168 -11.69 -6.07 -0.90
CA ASP A 168 -13.08 -6.50 -0.72
C ASP A 168 -13.55 -7.39 -1.89
N ASP A 169 -14.85 -7.66 -1.95
CA ASP A 169 -15.47 -8.58 -2.92
C ASP A 169 -15.68 -7.98 -4.32
N VAL A 170 -15.30 -6.71 -4.56
CA VAL A 170 -15.45 -6.05 -5.86
C VAL A 170 -14.37 -6.52 -6.85
N GLY A 171 -13.12 -6.52 -6.40
CA GLY A 171 -11.95 -6.82 -7.24
C GLY A 171 -11.60 -5.71 -8.23
N GLY A 172 -10.39 -5.81 -8.79
CA GLY A 172 -9.86 -4.80 -9.72
C GLY A 172 -8.33 -4.81 -9.84
N LEU A 173 -7.66 -5.58 -9.00
CA LEU A 173 -6.21 -5.75 -9.04
C LEU A 173 -5.78 -6.64 -10.22
N PHE A 174 -4.81 -6.14 -10.98
CA PHE A 174 -4.05 -6.92 -11.95
C PHE A 174 -2.57 -6.88 -11.58
N ILE A 175 -1.90 -8.02 -11.75
CA ILE A 175 -0.47 -8.16 -11.51
C ILE A 175 0.22 -8.64 -12.79
N ARG A 176 1.46 -8.24 -13.01
CA ARG A 176 2.29 -8.74 -14.10
C ARG A 176 3.32 -9.72 -13.53
N PRO A 177 3.27 -11.01 -13.90
CA PRO A 177 4.28 -11.97 -13.50
C PRO A 177 5.62 -11.65 -14.19
N PRO A 178 6.73 -12.22 -13.71
CA PRO A 178 8.00 -12.18 -14.43
C PRO A 178 7.84 -12.74 -15.84
N ILE A 179 8.25 -11.97 -16.84
CA ILE A 179 8.28 -12.36 -18.25
C ILE A 179 9.73 -12.34 -18.71
N GLU A 180 10.14 -13.39 -19.41
CA GLU A 180 11.51 -13.52 -19.91
C GLU A 180 11.86 -12.33 -20.83
N GLY A 181 13.00 -11.69 -20.56
CA GLY A 181 13.46 -10.50 -21.28
C GLY A 181 12.94 -9.17 -20.72
N GLU A 182 11.96 -9.16 -19.82
CA GLU A 182 11.52 -7.95 -19.13
C GLU A 182 12.33 -7.71 -17.85
N THR A 183 12.77 -6.46 -17.66
CA THR A 183 13.51 -6.05 -16.46
C THR A 183 12.98 -4.74 -15.92
N TYR A 184 12.82 -4.67 -14.60
CA TYR A 184 12.32 -3.50 -13.91
C TYR A 184 13.30 -3.16 -12.78
N ALA A 185 13.80 -1.94 -12.80
CA ALA A 185 14.65 -1.39 -11.75
C ALA A 185 14.16 0.02 -11.42
N ASN A 186 13.00 0.12 -10.74
CA ASN A 186 12.32 1.40 -10.47
C ASN A 186 13.20 2.42 -9.73
N TRP A 187 14.19 1.95 -8.98
CA TRP A 187 15.19 2.79 -8.30
C TRP A 187 16.25 3.39 -9.24
N LYS A 188 16.33 2.94 -10.51
CA LYS A 188 17.22 3.47 -11.57
C LYS A 188 16.45 4.17 -12.67
N GLU A 189 15.36 3.55 -13.12
CA GLU A 189 14.51 4.04 -14.20
C GLU A 189 13.05 3.75 -13.83
N SER A 190 12.19 4.77 -13.92
CA SER A 190 10.78 4.67 -13.56
C SER A 190 10.10 3.48 -14.23
N ALA A 191 9.38 2.70 -13.44
CA ALA A 191 8.52 1.62 -13.93
C ALA A 191 7.06 2.05 -14.10
N ALA A 192 6.70 3.30 -13.77
CA ALA A 192 5.35 3.82 -13.97
C ALA A 192 4.98 3.78 -15.46
N GLY A 193 3.79 3.27 -15.78
CA GLY A 193 3.26 3.15 -17.14
C GLY A 193 3.88 2.04 -17.98
N LYS A 194 4.97 1.42 -17.53
CA LYS A 194 5.61 0.33 -18.28
C LYS A 194 4.62 -0.83 -18.48
N HIS A 195 4.50 -1.27 -19.74
CA HIS A 195 3.66 -2.39 -20.16
C HIS A 195 2.18 -2.27 -19.74
N GLU A 196 1.66 -1.04 -19.51
CA GLU A 196 0.28 -0.83 -19.04
C GLU A 196 -0.75 -1.50 -19.97
N ASP A 197 -0.62 -1.28 -21.28
CA ASP A 197 -1.54 -1.80 -22.30
C ASP A 197 -1.05 -3.11 -22.96
N ALA A 198 0.04 -3.72 -22.46
CA ALA A 198 0.58 -4.97 -23.00
C ALA A 198 -0.17 -6.20 -22.44
N ASP A 199 -0.14 -7.32 -23.18
CA ASP A 199 -0.65 -8.61 -22.69
C ASP A 199 0.18 -9.16 -21.52
N GLY A 200 -0.39 -10.12 -20.78
CA GLY A 200 0.30 -10.82 -19.68
C GLY A 200 -0.10 -10.36 -18.28
N TRP A 201 -1.06 -9.43 -18.15
CA TRP A 201 -1.66 -9.08 -16.87
C TRP A 201 -2.56 -10.21 -16.35
N VAL A 202 -2.36 -10.58 -15.09
CA VAL A 202 -3.13 -11.60 -14.38
C VAL A 202 -4.07 -10.91 -13.40
N TYR A 203 -5.37 -11.16 -13.56
CA TYR A 203 -6.38 -10.71 -12.62
C TYR A 203 -6.21 -11.44 -11.27
N VAL A 204 -6.26 -10.69 -10.18
CA VAL A 204 -6.23 -11.23 -8.82
C VAL A 204 -7.65 -11.21 -8.27
N PRO A 205 -8.42 -12.31 -8.38
CA PRO A 205 -9.80 -12.33 -7.92
C PRO A 205 -9.89 -12.13 -6.40
N PRO A 206 -10.96 -11.48 -5.90
CA PRO A 206 -11.28 -11.50 -4.49
C PRO A 206 -11.43 -12.94 -3.99
N VAL A 207 -10.63 -13.30 -3.00
CA VAL A 207 -10.75 -14.57 -2.30
C VAL A 207 -10.94 -14.22 -0.81
N PRO A 208 -12.01 -14.70 -0.17
CA PRO A 208 -12.22 -14.46 1.25
C PRO A 208 -11.06 -14.99 2.09
N ASP A 209 -10.75 -14.29 3.18
CA ASP A 209 -9.84 -14.76 4.22
C ASP A 209 -8.41 -15.05 3.74
N VAL A 210 -7.93 -14.38 2.69
CA VAL A 210 -6.52 -14.46 2.24
C VAL A 210 -5.91 -13.08 2.03
N PHE A 211 -4.59 -13.01 2.13
CA PHE A 211 -3.80 -11.90 1.63
C PHE A 211 -3.07 -12.32 0.36
N THR A 212 -2.90 -11.37 -0.55
CA THR A 212 -1.94 -11.53 -1.65
C THR A 212 -0.61 -10.94 -1.22
N VAL A 213 0.49 -11.64 -1.48
CA VAL A 213 1.84 -11.18 -1.13
C VAL A 213 2.71 -11.21 -2.37
N PHE A 214 3.44 -10.12 -2.62
CA PHE A 214 4.36 -10.03 -3.74
C PHE A 214 5.61 -9.19 -3.40
N PRO A 215 6.77 -9.51 -3.99
CA PRO A 215 7.99 -8.72 -3.83
C PRO A 215 7.88 -7.39 -4.58
N VAL A 216 8.69 -6.42 -4.16
CA VAL A 216 8.71 -5.09 -4.78
C VAL A 216 10.14 -4.61 -4.99
N SER A 217 10.30 -3.38 -5.48
CA SER A 217 11.53 -2.90 -6.12
C SER A 217 12.83 -2.90 -5.30
N ALA A 218 12.87 -3.14 -3.98
CA ALA A 218 14.17 -3.39 -3.31
C ALA A 218 14.71 -4.82 -3.53
N VAL A 219 13.89 -5.70 -4.11
CA VAL A 219 14.27 -7.04 -4.56
C VAL A 219 14.35 -7.00 -6.09
N PRO A 220 15.39 -7.54 -6.74
CA PRO A 220 15.54 -7.53 -8.20
C PRO A 220 14.60 -8.53 -8.89
N LEU A 221 13.35 -8.61 -8.43
CA LEU A 221 12.29 -9.40 -9.03
C LEU A 221 11.34 -8.45 -9.79
N PRO A 222 11.06 -8.73 -11.07
CA PRO A 222 10.19 -7.90 -11.90
C PRO A 222 8.73 -8.10 -11.48
N PHE A 223 8.22 -7.26 -10.57
CA PHE A 223 6.82 -7.31 -10.16
C PHE A 223 6.16 -5.95 -10.37
N VAL A 224 5.09 -5.92 -11.16
CA VAL A 224 4.30 -4.72 -11.51
C VAL A 224 2.83 -4.98 -11.20
N SER A 225 2.12 -3.99 -10.66
CA SER A 225 0.68 -4.05 -10.39
C SER A 225 -0.05 -2.86 -11.02
N LYS A 226 -1.36 -3.01 -11.25
CA LYS A 226 -2.29 -1.93 -11.65
C LYS A 226 -3.70 -2.21 -11.16
N TRP A 227 -4.54 -1.18 -11.13
CA TRP A 227 -5.96 -1.29 -10.76
C TRP A 227 -6.85 -0.79 -11.89
N GLY A 228 -7.84 -1.59 -12.27
CA GLY A 228 -8.84 -1.28 -13.31
C GLY A 228 -10.15 -0.73 -12.77
#